data_AF-A0A415MEA0-F1
#
_entry.id   AF-A0A415MEA0-F1
#
_cell.length_a   1.000
_cell.length_b   1.000
_cell.length_c   1.000
_cell.angle_alpha   90.00
_cell.angle_beta   90.00
_cell.angle_gamma   90.00
#
_symmetry.space_group_name_H-M   'P 1'
#
loop_
_entity.id
_entity.type
_entity.pdbx_description
1 polymer ?
#
loop_
_entity_poly.entity_id
_entity_poly.type
_entity_poly.pdbx_seq_one_letter_code
_entity_poly.pdbx_strand_id
1 'polypeptide(L)'
;MSRYKNGNPKHASRFICMKCMNENMLASGIQRQRQRERKHIKDLYCLKCGEVTKCIEVRFCDSYEEIFEAAKIKRENYYIDEYESEVDEYVLQNRSTKQKC
;
A
#
# COMPACT_ATOMS: atom_id res chain seq x y z
N MET A 1 -29.66 -3.03 22.99
CA MET A 1 -28.66 -2.81 21.91
C MET A 1 -27.35 -2.41 22.54
N SER A 2 -26.28 -3.15 22.31
CA SER A 2 -25.00 -2.93 23.01
C SER A 2 -24.43 -1.55 22.71
N ARG A 3 -24.19 -0.77 23.76
CA ARG A 3 -23.72 0.63 23.76
C ARG A 3 -22.21 0.71 23.59
N TYR A 4 -21.65 0.13 22.53
CA TYR A 4 -20.23 0.34 22.24
C TYR A 4 -20.05 1.75 21.67
N LYS A 5 -19.43 2.65 22.46
CA LYS A 5 -19.10 4.03 22.04
C LYS A 5 -18.33 4.10 20.72
N ASN A 6 -17.68 3.01 20.32
CA ASN A 6 -16.78 2.93 19.17
C ASN A 6 -17.33 2.07 18.01
N GLY A 7 -18.62 1.71 18.02
CA GLY A 7 -19.25 0.85 17.01
C GLY A 7 -18.88 -0.63 17.15
N ASN A 8 -19.16 -1.44 16.12
CA ASN A 8 -18.90 -2.88 16.13
C ASN A 8 -17.43 -3.15 15.73
N PRO A 9 -16.60 -3.80 16.57
CA PRO A 9 -15.20 -4.10 16.24
C PRO A 9 -15.00 -4.84 14.91
N LYS A 10 -15.98 -5.65 14.48
CA LYS A 10 -15.95 -6.36 13.20
C LYS A 10 -15.97 -5.44 11.97
N HIS A 11 -16.43 -4.21 12.15
CA HIS A 11 -16.51 -3.20 11.09
C HIS A 11 -15.32 -2.24 11.09
N ALA A 12 -14.42 -2.32 12.08
CA ALA A 12 -13.19 -1.57 12.07
C ALA A 12 -12.26 -2.10 10.97
N SER A 13 -11.64 -1.18 10.23
CA SER A 13 -10.62 -1.49 9.24
C SER A 13 -9.26 -1.11 9.79
N ARG A 14 -8.28 -2.00 9.61
CA ARG A 14 -6.85 -1.66 9.73
C ARG A 14 -6.29 -1.49 8.33
N PHE A 15 -5.17 -0.81 8.21
CA PHE A 15 -4.54 -0.54 6.93
C PHE A 15 -3.04 -0.77 7.01
N ILE A 16 -2.47 -1.43 5.99
CA ILE A 16 -1.02 -1.58 5.84
C ILE A 16 -0.56 -0.62 4.74
N CYS A 17 0.42 0.24 5.04
CA CYS A 17 1.07 1.08 4.05
C CYS A 17 1.91 0.21 3.10
N MET A 18 1.63 0.23 1.80
CA MET A 18 2.39 -0.59 0.84
C MET A 18 3.79 -0.01 0.55
N LYS A 19 4.08 1.24 0.91
CA LYS A 19 5.42 1.84 0.77
C LYS A 19 6.39 1.39 1.88
N CYS A 20 6.01 1.57 3.15
CA CYS A 20 6.85 1.22 4.30
C CYS A 20 6.51 -0.13 4.95
N MET A 21 5.49 -0.84 4.47
CA MET A 21 5.04 -2.15 4.97
C MET A 21 4.70 -2.16 6.47
N ASN A 22 4.32 -1.02 7.03
CA ASN A 22 3.88 -0.88 8.40
C ASN A 22 2.37 -0.63 8.47
N GLU A 23 1.76 -1.01 9.59
CA GLU A 23 0.39 -0.62 9.87
C GLU A 23 0.24 0.90 10.01
N ASN A 24 -0.74 1.44 9.32
CA ASN A 24 -1.11 2.83 9.38
C ASN A 24 -2.24 3.03 10.39
N MET A 25 -1.89 3.64 11.52
CA MET A 25 -2.81 3.85 12.64
C MET A 25 -3.82 4.99 12.41
N LEU A 26 -3.65 5.78 11.34
CA LEU A 26 -4.46 6.97 11.06
C LEU A 26 -5.97 6.68 10.96
N ALA A 27 -6.35 5.54 10.38
CA ALA A 27 -7.74 5.15 10.18
C ALA A 27 -8.22 4.09 11.19
N SER A 28 -7.45 3.84 12.24
CA SER A 28 -7.82 2.86 13.28
C SER A 28 -9.12 3.28 13.98
N GLY A 29 -10.03 2.33 14.15
CA GLY A 29 -11.31 2.55 14.83
C GLY A 29 -12.41 3.21 13.99
N ILE A 30 -12.11 3.63 12.74
CA ILE A 30 -13.15 4.13 11.83
C ILE A 30 -14.04 2.97 11.38
N GLN A 31 -15.34 3.11 11.61
CA GLN A 31 -16.35 2.12 11.26
C GLN A 31 -16.67 2.15 9.76
N ARG A 32 -16.68 0.98 9.11
CA ARG A 32 -17.15 0.86 7.72
C ARG A 32 -18.67 0.99 7.64
N GLN A 33 -19.15 1.92 6.81
CA GLN A 33 -20.59 2.06 6.51
C GLN A 33 -21.11 0.98 5.54
N ARG A 34 -20.28 0.50 4.62
CA ARG A 34 -20.62 -0.53 3.62
C ARG A 34 -19.47 -1.53 3.44
N GLN A 35 -19.79 -2.74 3.02
CA GLN A 35 -18.80 -3.76 2.70
C GLN A 35 -18.13 -3.42 1.36
N ARG A 36 -16.80 -3.29 1.37
CA ARG A 36 -15.98 -3.07 0.17
C ARG A 36 -15.49 -4.42 -0.38
N GLU A 37 -14.90 -4.41 -1.56
CA GLU A 37 -14.21 -5.58 -2.12
C GLU A 37 -13.02 -6.02 -1.26
N ARG A 38 -12.71 -7.31 -1.19
CA ARG A 38 -11.55 -7.80 -0.40
C ARG A 38 -10.26 -7.19 -0.91
N LYS A 39 -9.28 -6.98 -0.02
CA LYS A 39 -7.97 -6.38 -0.36
C LYS A 39 -8.09 -4.98 -0.98
N HIS A 40 -9.09 -4.21 -0.55
CA HIS A 40 -9.34 -2.85 -1.00
C HIS A 40 -8.14 -1.94 -0.73
N ILE A 41 -7.77 -1.13 -1.72
CA ILE A 41 -6.66 -0.19 -1.64
C ILE A 41 -7.23 1.21 -1.51
N LYS A 42 -6.66 2.00 -0.60
CA LYS A 42 -7.07 3.38 -0.34
C LYS A 42 -5.84 4.27 -0.23
N ASP A 43 -5.95 5.49 -0.75
CA ASP A 43 -4.99 6.55 -0.49
C ASP A 43 -5.16 7.09 0.92
N LEU A 44 -4.12 6.94 1.75
CA LEU A 44 -4.11 7.39 3.13
C LEU A 44 -2.76 8.03 3.46
N TYR A 45 -2.78 9.11 4.23
CA TYR A 45 -1.57 9.68 4.77
C TYR A 45 -0.89 8.67 5.71
N CYS A 46 0.35 8.29 5.42
CA CYS A 46 1.11 7.38 6.26
C CYS A 46 1.94 8.17 7.27
N LEU A 47 1.64 7.97 8.56
CA LEU A 47 2.33 8.65 9.67
C LEU A 47 3.85 8.37 9.70
N LYS A 48 4.30 7.23 9.15
CA LYS A 48 5.74 6.91 9.07
C LYS A 48 6.41 7.47 7.82
N CYS A 49 5.72 7.51 6.67
CA CYS A 49 6.30 8.01 5.42
C CYS A 49 6.24 9.54 5.31
N GLY A 50 5.30 10.19 5.99
CA GLY A 50 5.11 11.64 5.88
C GLY A 50 4.43 12.10 4.59
N GLU A 51 3.78 11.18 3.87
CA GLU A 51 3.13 11.43 2.58
C GLU A 51 1.87 10.56 2.43
N VAL A 52 1.05 10.89 1.44
CA VAL A 52 -0.11 10.07 1.05
C VAL A 52 0.40 8.85 0.29
N THR A 53 0.11 7.66 0.82
CA THR A 53 0.51 6.39 0.23
C THR A 53 -0.71 5.50 -0.04
N LYS A 54 -0.51 4.56 -0.95
CA LYS A 54 -1.44 3.45 -1.19
C LYS A 54 -1.39 2.50 0.01
N CYS A 55 -2.53 2.31 0.68
CA CYS A 55 -2.70 1.43 1.83
C CYS A 55 -3.72 0.33 1.54
N ILE A 56 -3.42 -0.92 1.90
CA ILE A 56 -4.33 -2.06 1.75
C ILE A 56 -5.11 -2.30 3.05
N GLU A 57 -6.41 -2.55 2.92
CA GLU A 57 -7.32 -2.82 4.04
C GLU A 57 -7.13 -4.25 4.58
N VAL A 58 -7.00 -4.35 5.90
CA VAL A 58 -7.07 -5.59 6.69
C VAL A 58 -8.38 -5.55 7.49
N ARG A 59 -9.25 -6.54 7.28
CA ARG A 59 -10.52 -6.66 8.00
C ARG A 59 -10.39 -7.56 9.20
N PHE A 60 -11.38 -7.47 10.10
CA PHE A 60 -11.47 -8.35 11.26
C PHE A 60 -11.42 -9.85 10.92
N CYS A 61 -12.00 -10.26 9.78
CA CYS A 61 -12.03 -11.66 9.35
C CYS A 61 -10.87 -12.06 8.42
N ASP A 62 -9.99 -11.14 8.05
CA ASP A 62 -8.84 -11.46 7.20
C ASP A 62 -7.67 -11.93 8.07
N SER A 63 -6.88 -12.89 7.57
CA SER A 63 -5.57 -13.19 8.15
C SER A 63 -4.61 -12.05 7.84
N TYR A 64 -3.94 -11.53 8.87
CA TYR A 64 -2.97 -10.45 8.68
C TYR A 64 -1.83 -10.88 7.75
N GLU A 65 -1.29 -12.09 7.94
CA GLU A 65 -0.20 -12.63 7.14
C GLU A 65 -0.56 -12.72 5.65
N GLU A 66 -1.76 -13.22 5.34
CA GLU A 66 -2.24 -13.30 3.95
C GLU A 66 -2.35 -11.92 3.28
N ILE A 67 -2.84 -10.92 4.03
CA ILE A 67 -2.95 -9.55 3.51
C ILE A 67 -1.57 -8.91 3.38
N PHE A 68 -0.64 -9.21 4.30
CA PHE A 68 0.72 -8.71 4.26
C PHE A 68 1.49 -9.24 3.03
N GLU A 69 1.40 -10.53 2.74
CA GLU A 69 1.98 -11.10 1.51
C GLU A 69 1.30 -10.53 0.26
N ALA A 70 -0.03 -10.37 0.27
CA ALA A 70 -0.73 -9.71 -0.82
C ALA A 70 -0.30 -8.24 -1.01
N ALA A 71 0.06 -7.55 0.08
CA ALA A 71 0.56 -6.18 0.06
C ALA A 71 1.95 -6.11 -0.60
N LYS A 72 2.84 -7.07 -0.34
CA LYS A 72 4.16 -7.15 -0.99
C LYS A 72 4.02 -7.29 -2.50
N ILE A 73 3.18 -8.21 -2.96
CA ILE A 73 2.95 -8.43 -4.40
C ILE A 73 2.32 -7.18 -5.02
N LYS A 74 1.30 -6.60 -4.38
CA LYS A 74 0.63 -5.40 -4.93
C LYS A 74 1.51 -4.16 -4.94
N ARG A 75 2.46 -4.04 -4.00
CA ARG A 75 3.41 -2.92 -3.93
C ARG A 75 4.18 -2.75 -5.24
N GLU A 76 4.49 -3.85 -5.91
CA GLU A 76 5.21 -3.87 -7.18
C GLU A 76 4.51 -2.99 -8.24
N ASN A 77 3.18 -3.07 -8.30
CA ASN A 77 2.38 -2.29 -9.26
C ASN A 77 2.31 -0.78 -8.98
N TYR A 78 2.78 -0.31 -7.83
CA TYR A 78 2.63 1.10 -7.42
C TYR A 78 3.96 1.83 -7.17
N TYR A 79 5.04 1.12 -6.87
CA TYR A 79 6.29 1.72 -6.40
C TYR A 79 7.56 1.14 -7.05
N ILE A 80 7.45 0.55 -8.25
CA ILE A 80 8.62 0.06 -9.02
C ILE A 80 9.24 1.12 -9.95
N ASP A 81 8.53 2.22 -10.23
CA ASP A 81 8.80 3.10 -11.38
C ASP A 81 9.83 4.25 -11.18
N GLU A 82 10.93 4.05 -10.45
CA GLU A 82 12.02 5.05 -10.47
C GLU A 82 13.43 4.50 -10.69
N TYR A 83 13.65 3.18 -10.74
CA TYR A 83 15.01 2.64 -10.85
C TYR A 83 15.40 2.05 -12.22
N GLU A 84 14.44 1.78 -13.12
CA GLU A 84 14.76 1.17 -14.42
C GLU A 84 14.80 2.15 -15.60
N SER A 85 14.21 3.36 -15.50
CA SER A 85 14.26 4.34 -16.58
C SER A 85 15.61 5.06 -16.72
N GLU A 86 16.37 5.21 -15.63
CA GLU A 86 17.70 5.84 -15.68
C GLU A 86 18.77 4.90 -16.25
N VAL A 87 18.57 3.58 -16.13
CA VAL A 87 19.54 2.59 -16.61
C VAL A 87 19.44 2.41 -18.12
N ASP A 88 18.22 2.43 -18.68
CA ASP A 88 18.03 2.32 -20.13
C ASP A 88 18.58 3.54 -20.89
N GLU A 89 18.43 4.75 -20.35
CA GLU A 89 19.01 5.95 -20.98
C GLU A 89 20.55 5.92 -20.97
N TYR A 90 21.17 5.46 -19.88
CA TYR A 90 22.63 5.35 -19.76
C TYR A 90 23.20 4.27 -20.70
N VAL A 91 22.51 3.14 -20.87
CA VAL A 91 22.95 2.05 -21.77
C VAL A 91 22.81 2.44 -23.24
N LEU A 92 21.77 3.21 -23.60
CA LEU A 92 21.57 3.71 -24.97
C LEU A 92 22.58 4.79 -25.36
N GLN A 93 22.91 5.72 -24.45
CA GLN A 93 23.91 6.76 -24.71
C GLN A 93 25.33 6.17 -24.91
N ASN A 94 25.67 5.09 -24.20
CA ASN A 94 26.98 4.45 -24.28
C ASN A 94 27.17 3.47 -25.45
N ARG A 95 26.10 3.09 -26.17
CA ARG A 95 26.19 2.33 -27.41
C ARG A 95 26.43 3.21 -28.65
N SER A 96 26.00 4.48 -28.61
CA SER A 96 26.18 5.42 -29.74
C SER A 96 27.63 5.91 -29.89
N THR A 97 28.42 5.89 -28.82
CA THR A 97 29.79 6.45 -28.80
C THR A 97 30.90 5.47 -29.19
N LYS A 98 30.61 4.17 -29.32
CA LYS A 98 31.62 3.13 -29.62
C LYS A 98 31.71 2.70 -31.09
N GLN A 99 31.02 3.40 -32.01
CA GLN A 99 31.00 3.05 -33.43
C GLN A 99 31.57 4.15 -34.34
N LYS A 100 32.67 4.78 -33.90
CA LYS A 100 33.56 5.60 -34.73
C LYS A 100 35.01 5.36 -34.31
N CYS A 101 35.60 4.29 -34.86
CA CYS A 101 37.02 4.13 -35.20
C CYS A 101 37.14 2.89 -36.08
#